data_AF-A0A2G5L112-F1
#
_entry.id   AF-A0A2G5L112-F1
#
_cell.length_a   1.000
_cell.length_b   1.000
_cell.length_c   1.000
_cell.angle_alpha   90.00
_cell.angle_beta   90.00
_cell.angle_gamma   90.00
#
_symmetry.space_group_name_H-M   'P 1'
#
loop_
_entity.id
_entity.type
_entity.pdbx_description
1 polymer ?
#
loop_
_entity_poly.entity_id
_entity_poly.type
_entity_poly.pdbx_seq_one_letter_code
_entity_poly.pdbx_strand_id
1 'polypeptide(L)'
;MEEYHVGGDYKLRLSSKKLKSGKCQVKFHASLETKKNMYGYVLADSGETLRNVVEKIYLRLDQFKNKRNAHHINLYSIGQHCSKDNGIIMFDA
;
A
#
# COMPACT_ATOMS: atom_id res chain seq x y z
N MET A 1 -10.52 7.96 -11.94
CA MET A 1 -9.83 6.90 -11.16
C MET A 1 -9.29 5.92 -12.18
N GLU A 2 -7.99 5.73 -12.25
CA GLU A 2 -7.37 4.78 -13.17
C GLU A 2 -7.24 3.41 -12.49
N GLU A 3 -7.50 2.36 -13.26
CA GLU A 3 -7.42 0.97 -12.84
C GLU A 3 -6.12 0.36 -13.38
N TYR A 4 -5.32 -0.20 -12.48
CA TYR A 4 -4.00 -0.73 -12.81
C TYR A 4 -3.99 -2.24 -12.60
N HIS A 5 -3.66 -2.97 -13.67
CA HIS A 5 -3.38 -4.40 -13.68
C HIS A 5 -1.87 -4.58 -13.74
N VAL A 6 -1.22 -4.68 -12.59
CA VAL A 6 0.24 -4.90 -12.53
C VAL A 6 0.48 -6.23 -11.88
N GLY A 7 0.87 -7.20 -12.71
CA GLY A 7 1.43 -8.52 -12.39
C GLY A 7 1.00 -9.13 -11.05
N GLY A 8 -0.04 -9.96 -11.08
CA GLY A 8 -0.54 -10.75 -9.95
C GLY A 8 -2.06 -10.68 -9.87
N ASP A 9 -2.68 -11.55 -9.07
CA ASP A 9 -4.14 -11.71 -8.98
C ASP A 9 -4.88 -10.46 -8.42
N TYR A 10 -4.18 -9.36 -8.13
CA TYR A 10 -4.72 -8.17 -7.46
C TYR A 10 -5.10 -7.07 -8.45
N LYS A 11 -6.35 -6.64 -8.36
CA LYS A 11 -6.84 -5.43 -9.05
C LYS A 11 -6.60 -4.21 -8.16
N LEU A 12 -5.78 -3.28 -8.63
CA LEU A 12 -5.40 -2.06 -7.89
C LEU A 12 -6.11 -0.82 -8.42
N ARG A 13 -6.73 -0.07 -7.51
CA ARG A 13 -7.26 1.27 -7.78
C ARG A 13 -6.49 2.29 -6.97
N LEU A 14 -5.90 3.26 -7.65
CA LEU A 14 -5.03 4.26 -7.03
C LEU A 14 -5.66 5.64 -7.09
N SER A 15 -5.37 6.44 -6.07
CA SER A 15 -5.65 7.88 -6.05
C SER A 15 -4.56 8.59 -5.28
N SER A 16 -4.07 9.71 -5.79
CA SER A 16 -2.96 10.45 -5.19
C SER A 16 -3.42 11.81 -4.66
N LYS A 17 -2.84 12.22 -3.53
CA LYS A 17 -3.00 13.55 -2.95
C LYS A 17 -1.64 14.13 -2.62
N LYS A 18 -1.31 15.29 -3.17
CA LYS A 18 -0.13 16.05 -2.77
C LYS A 18 -0.34 16.63 -1.36
N LEU A 19 0.62 16.38 -0.47
CA LEU A 19 0.62 16.89 0.89
C LEU A 19 1.32 18.26 0.94
N LYS A 20 0.99 19.06 1.96
CA LYS A 20 1.64 20.35 2.22
C LYS A 20 3.16 20.23 2.44
N SER A 21 3.62 19.05 2.87
CA SER A 21 5.04 18.72 3.04
C SER A 21 5.80 18.52 1.73
N GLY A 22 5.13 18.58 0.57
CA GLY A 22 5.73 18.32 -0.75
C GLY A 22 5.70 16.85 -1.18
N LYS A 23 5.41 15.92 -0.27
CA LYS A 23 5.25 14.48 -0.56
C LYS A 23 3.91 14.17 -1.22
N CYS A 24 3.82 13.04 -1.91
CA CYS A 24 2.60 12.53 -2.50
C CYS A 24 2.06 11.36 -1.67
N GLN A 25 0.84 11.44 -1.18
CA GLN A 25 0.17 10.32 -0.53
C GLN A 25 -0.70 9.59 -1.55
N VAL A 26 -0.39 8.34 -1.84
CA VAL A 26 -1.14 7.49 -2.75
C VAL A 26 -2.02 6.55 -1.92
N LYS A 27 -3.33 6.75 -2.01
CA LYS A 27 -4.33 5.82 -1.50
C LYS A 27 -4.55 4.73 -2.53
N PHE A 28 -4.55 3.48 -2.09
CA PHE A 28 -4.83 2.34 -2.94
C PHE A 28 -5.94 1.47 -2.36
N HIS A 29 -6.68 0.83 -3.27
CA HIS A 29 -7.60 -0.26 -2.96
C HIS A 29 -7.16 -1.48 -3.76
N ALA A 30 -6.91 -2.59 -3.09
CA ALA A 30 -6.55 -3.87 -3.67
C ALA A 30 -7.70 -4.84 -3.48
N SER A 31 -8.26 -5.32 -4.58
CA SER A 31 -9.29 -6.37 -4.58
C SER A 31 -8.72 -7.63 -5.20
N LEU A 32 -8.93 -8.76 -4.54
CA LEU A 32 -8.66 -10.09 -5.06
C LEU A 32 -10.00 -10.77 -5.32
N GLU A 33 -10.17 -11.43 -6.45
CA GLU A 33 -11.46 -12.05 -6.83
C GLU A 33 -11.98 -13.06 -5.77
N THR A 34 -11.06 -13.63 -4.97
CA THR A 34 -11.34 -14.68 -3.99
C THR A 34 -11.11 -14.29 -2.52
N LYS A 35 -10.68 -13.05 -2.21
CA LYS A 35 -10.37 -12.63 -0.82
C LYS A 35 -10.91 -11.25 -0.47
N LYS A 36 -10.91 -10.95 0.84
CA LYS A 36 -11.19 -9.63 1.42
C LYS A 36 -10.49 -8.50 0.66
N ASN A 37 -11.23 -7.42 0.45
CA ASN A 37 -10.70 -6.17 -0.09
C ASN A 37 -9.74 -5.55 0.93
N MET A 38 -8.61 -5.05 0.43
CA MET A 38 -7.64 -4.30 1.22
C MET A 38 -7.60 -2.86 0.74
N TYR A 39 -7.35 -1.94 1.66
CA TYR A 39 -7.07 -0.56 1.29
C TYR A 39 -5.91 -0.03 2.12
N GLY A 40 -5.22 0.97 1.59
CA GLY A 40 -4.04 1.49 2.24
C GLY A 40 -3.56 2.81 1.68
N TYR A 41 -2.49 3.30 2.27
CA TYR A 41 -1.81 4.54 1.88
C TYR A 41 -0.31 4.26 1.77
N VAL A 42 0.33 4.83 0.75
CA VAL A 42 1.79 4.87 0.60
C VAL A 42 2.24 6.31 0.39
N LEU A 43 3.34 6.68 1.03
CA LEU A 43 4.02 7.93 0.76
C LEU A 43 5.00 7.73 -0.40
N ALA A 44 4.82 8.49 -1.46
CA ALA A 44 5.70 8.58 -2.60
C ALA A 44 6.39 9.95 -2.63
N ASP A 45 7.69 9.95 -2.91
CA ASP A 45 8.44 11.18 -3.13
C ASP A 45 8.16 11.76 -4.52
N SER A 46 8.41 13.06 -4.71
CA SER A 46 8.06 13.79 -5.93
C SER A 46 8.77 13.30 -7.20
N GLY A 47 9.88 12.57 -7.06
CA GLY A 47 10.61 11.94 -8.17
C GLY A 47 10.30 10.46 -8.37
N GLU A 48 9.41 9.88 -7.57
CA GLU A 48 9.08 8.47 -7.67
C GLU A 48 8.09 8.22 -8.81
N THR A 49 8.39 7.23 -9.65
CA THR A 49 7.50 6.87 -10.76
C THR A 49 6.30 6.08 -10.24
N LEU A 50 5.17 6.20 -10.94
CA LEU A 50 3.98 5.41 -10.62
C LEU A 50 4.29 3.90 -10.60
N ARG A 51 5.14 3.42 -11.50
CA ARG A 51 5.56 2.02 -11.56
C ARG A 51 6.23 1.59 -10.24
N ASN A 52 7.14 2.40 -9.70
CA ASN A 52 7.80 2.10 -8.43
C ASN A 52 6.80 2.08 -7.26
N VAL A 53 5.84 3.01 -7.25
CA VAL A 53 4.78 3.03 -6.24
C VAL A 53 3.94 1.75 -6.30
N VAL A 54 3.54 1.33 -7.51
CA VAL A 54 2.75 0.11 -7.70
C VAL A 54 3.53 -1.14 -7.32
N GLU A 55 4.80 -1.24 -7.69
CA GLU A 55 5.67 -2.36 -7.32
C GLU A 55 5.84 -2.47 -5.79
N LYS A 56 6.01 -1.33 -5.09
CA LYS A 56 6.04 -1.30 -3.63
C LYS A 56 4.75 -1.80 -3.00
N ILE A 57 3.59 -1.38 -3.53
CA ILE A 57 2.28 -1.84 -3.06
C ILE A 57 2.18 -3.36 -3.26
N TYR A 58 2.55 -3.85 -4.44
CA TYR A 58 2.47 -5.28 -4.77
C TYR A 58 3.35 -6.15 -3.86
N LEU A 59 4.63 -5.78 -3.68
CA LEU A 59 5.55 -6.49 -2.80
C LEU A 59 4.99 -6.58 -1.37
N ARG A 60 4.33 -5.53 -0.89
CA ARG A 60 3.73 -5.52 0.45
C ARG A 60 2.46 -6.37 0.53
N LEU A 61 1.64 -6.39 -0.52
CA LEU A 61 0.45 -7.24 -0.62
C LEU A 61 0.82 -8.73 -0.70
N ASP A 62 1.87 -9.09 -1.45
CA ASP A 62 2.35 -10.48 -1.52
C ASP A 62 2.90 -10.96 -0.17
N GLN A 63 3.67 -10.12 0.53
CA GLN A 63 4.10 -10.38 1.89
C GLN A 63 2.91 -10.58 2.85
N PHE A 64 1.84 -9.81 2.68
CA PHE A 64 0.60 -9.97 3.45
C PHE A 64 -0.09 -11.29 3.12
N LYS A 65 -0.17 -11.67 1.84
CA LYS A 65 -0.78 -12.93 1.36
C LYS A 65 -0.09 -14.16 1.99
N ASN A 66 1.23 -14.13 2.06
CA ASN A 66 2.05 -15.25 2.52
C ASN A 66 2.10 -15.38 4.05
N LYS A 67 1.93 -14.28 4.80
CA LYS A 67 1.78 -14.32 6.26
C LYS A 67 0.34 -14.65 6.66
N ARG A 68 -0.03 -15.94 6.66
CA ARG A 68 -1.34 -16.45 7.15
C ARG A 68 -1.69 -16.12 8.62
N ASN A 69 -0.80 -15.43 9.36
CA ASN A 69 -0.97 -15.03 10.77
C ASN A 69 -0.54 -13.56 10.98
N ALA A 70 -0.99 -12.64 10.13
CA ALA A 70 -0.76 -11.20 10.32
C ALA A 70 -1.94 -10.50 11.03
N HIS A 71 -2.55 -11.16 12.03
CA HIS A 71 -3.49 -10.51 12.96
C HIS A 71 -2.89 -9.27 13.65
N HIS A 72 -1.57 -9.11 13.58
CA HIS A 72 -0.81 -7.94 13.97
C HIS A 72 -0.02 -7.39 12.77
N ILE A 73 -0.67 -6.80 11.76
CA ILE A 73 -0.02 -5.63 11.13
C ILE A 73 -0.27 -4.44 12.04
N ASN A 74 0.49 -4.50 13.13
CA ASN A 74 0.88 -3.45 14.01
C ASN A 74 0.23 -2.09 13.72
N LEU A 75 -0.90 -1.87 14.40
CA LEU A 75 -1.40 -0.55 14.80
C LEU A 75 -0.38 0.26 15.66
N TYR A 76 0.90 -0.12 15.69
CA TYR A 76 1.98 0.54 16.43
C TYR A 76 2.47 1.85 15.74
N SER A 77 1.56 2.59 15.11
CA SER A 77 1.84 3.98 14.68
C SER A 77 1.69 4.99 15.82
N ILE A 78 1.64 4.54 17.08
CA ILE A 78 1.70 5.41 18.26
C ILE A 78 2.83 4.92 19.17
N GLY A 79 4.08 5.10 18.76
CA GLY A 79 5.12 5.40 19.74
C GLY A 79 6.49 4.75 19.65
N GLN A 80 6.76 3.66 18.92
CA GLN A 80 8.10 3.04 19.00
C GLN A 80 8.69 2.49 17.70
N HIS A 81 9.88 3.03 17.43
CA HIS A 81 11.00 2.51 16.64
C HIS A 81 10.87 2.48 15.11
N CYS A 82 11.32 3.59 14.51
CA CYS A 82 11.88 3.64 13.16
C CYS A 82 12.85 2.47 12.93
N SER A 83 12.52 1.59 12.00
CA SER A 83 13.53 0.90 11.22
C SER A 83 12.97 0.55 9.84
N LYS A 84 13.04 1.52 8.93
CA LYS A 84 12.91 1.37 7.47
C LYS A 84 11.58 0.75 6.97
N ASP A 85 10.43 1.24 7.43
CA ASP A 85 9.16 0.91 6.75
C ASP A 85 8.82 2.03 5.75
N ASN A 86 8.59 1.67 4.49
CA ASN A 86 8.49 2.55 3.31
C ASN A 86 7.26 3.49 3.30
N GLY A 87 6.74 3.88 4.47
CA GLY A 87 5.59 4.75 4.62
C GLY A 87 4.29 4.14 4.12
N ILE A 88 4.14 2.80 4.20
CA ILE A 88 2.96 2.07 3.72
C ILE A 88 2.10 1.65 4.91
N ILE A 89 0.82 2.00 4.88
CA ILE A 89 -0.19 1.61 5.88
C ILE A 89 -1.30 0.83 5.15
N MET A 90 -1.69 -0.33 5.67
CA MET A 90 -2.69 -1.22 5.07
C MET A 90 -3.77 -1.62 6.09
N PHE A 91 -4.99 -1.79 5.59
CA PHE A 91 -6.17 -2.16 6.35
C PHE A 91 -6.96 -3.23 5.59
N ASP A 92 -7.47 -4.23 6.31
CA ASP A 92 -8.49 -5.14 5.78
C ASP A 92 -9.89 -4.53 5.95
N ALA A 93 -10.77 -4.82 4.99
CA ALA A 93 -12.19 -4.47 5.05
C ALA A 93 -13.05 -5.71 5.35
#